data_AF-A0A1A8MQA6-F1
#
_entry.id   AF-A0A1A8MQA6-F1
#
_cell.length_a   1.000
_cell.length_b   1.000
_cell.length_c   1.000
_cell.angle_alpha   90.00
_cell.angle_beta   90.00
_cell.angle_gamma   90.00
#
_symmetry.space_group_name_H-M   'P 1'
#
loop_
_entity.id
_entity.type
_entity.pdbx_description
1 polymer ?
#
loop_
_entity_poly.entity_id
_entity_poly.type
_entity_poly.pdbx_seq_one_letter_code
_entity_poly.pdbx_strand_id
1 'polypeptide(L)'
;HNNTELTRFSLEYRYLIPSLDRSHAGFYRCIVRNRVGALLQRRTEVQVAFMGSFEEGEHTQSVSQGEGAVVPAPRIRSFPQPQVTWFRDGRKIPPSSR
;
A
#
# COMPACT_ATOMS: atom_id res chain seq x y z
N HIS A 1 -12.45 6.37 11.46
CA HIS A 1 -11.55 6.12 10.32
C HIS A 1 -11.22 7.46 9.70
N ASN A 2 -9.95 7.87 9.58
CA ASN A 2 -9.61 9.17 8.96
C ASN A 2 -10.44 10.35 9.51
N ASN A 3 -10.52 10.46 10.84
CA ASN A 3 -11.31 11.44 11.60
C ASN A 3 -12.85 11.32 11.55
N THR A 4 -13.40 10.27 10.94
CA THR A 4 -14.84 9.95 11.04
C THR A 4 -15.14 9.03 12.23
N GLU A 5 -16.32 9.22 12.84
CA GLU A 5 -16.86 8.31 13.86
C GLU A 5 -17.24 6.97 13.20
N LEU A 6 -16.75 5.86 13.77
CA LEU A 6 -17.07 4.50 13.29
C LEU A 6 -18.14 3.82 14.14
N THR A 7 -18.12 4.08 15.44
CA THR A 7 -18.96 3.44 16.44
C THR A 7 -19.37 4.46 17.49
N ARG A 8 -20.57 4.27 18.07
CA ARG A 8 -21.03 5.04 19.23
C ARG A 8 -20.34 4.55 20.51
N PHE A 9 -20.35 5.39 21.54
CA PHE A 9 -19.87 5.01 22.87
C PHE A 9 -20.61 3.78 23.41
N SER A 10 -19.84 2.82 23.89
CA SER A 10 -20.33 1.58 24.53
C SER A 10 -19.31 1.09 25.56
N LEU A 11 -19.62 -0.03 26.22
CA LEU A 11 -18.66 -0.72 27.10
C LEU A 11 -17.65 -1.59 26.33
N GLU A 12 -17.83 -1.78 25.01
CA GLU A 12 -16.88 -2.52 24.18
C GLU A 12 -15.61 -1.69 23.95
N TYR A 13 -14.46 -2.29 24.27
CA TYR A 13 -13.16 -1.64 24.18
C TYR A 13 -12.37 -2.06 22.93
N ARG A 14 -12.93 -2.96 22.11
CA ARG A 14 -12.31 -3.47 20.88
C ARG A 14 -13.13 -3.10 19.65
N TYR A 15 -12.43 -2.89 18.55
CA TYR A 15 -13.03 -2.81 17.23
C TYR A 15 -12.46 -3.94 16.38
N LEU A 16 -13.32 -4.84 15.93
CA LEU A 16 -12.92 -6.04 15.19
C LEU A 16 -13.34 -5.90 13.73
N ILE A 17 -12.38 -6.15 12.84
CA ILE A 17 -12.61 -6.26 11.39
C ILE A 17 -12.37 -7.75 11.04
N PRO A 18 -13.42 -8.58 10.92
CA PRO A 18 -13.25 -10.03 10.77
C PRO A 18 -12.54 -10.44 9.47
N SER A 19 -12.74 -9.66 8.41
CA SER A 19 -12.08 -9.83 7.11
C SER A 19 -11.56 -8.48 6.66
N LEU A 20 -10.24 -8.40 6.49
CA LEU A 20 -9.55 -7.15 6.18
C LEU A 20 -9.40 -6.99 4.67
N ASP A 21 -10.07 -6.00 4.10
CA ASP A 21 -9.83 -5.51 2.73
C ASP A 21 -9.13 -4.14 2.69
N ARG A 22 -8.74 -3.71 1.48
CA ARG A 22 -7.98 -2.48 1.21
C ARG A 22 -8.66 -1.20 1.71
N SER A 23 -9.98 -1.17 1.81
CA SER A 23 -10.74 0.00 2.29
C SER A 23 -10.57 0.25 3.79
N HIS A 24 -10.14 -0.76 4.54
CA HIS A 24 -9.84 -0.65 5.97
C HIS A 24 -8.46 -0.07 6.27
N ALA A 25 -7.63 0.18 5.25
CA ALA A 25 -6.38 0.90 5.45
C ALA A 25 -6.67 2.34 5.90
N GLY A 26 -5.87 2.85 6.83
CA GLY A 26 -5.98 4.23 7.30
C GLY A 26 -5.77 4.36 8.79
N PHE A 27 -6.20 5.50 9.33
CA PHE A 27 -5.92 5.84 10.71
C PHE A 27 -7.08 5.56 11.66
N TYR A 28 -6.76 4.90 12.77
CA TYR A 28 -7.69 4.52 13.84
C TYR A 28 -7.23 5.11 15.19
N ARG A 29 -8.20 5.42 16.04
CA ARG A 29 -8.01 5.82 17.44
C ARG A 29 -9.33 5.65 18.18
N CYS A 30 -9.28 5.35 19.47
CA CYS A 30 -10.47 5.36 20.32
C CYS A 30 -10.62 6.67 21.10
N ILE A 31 -11.85 6.93 21.54
CA ILE A 31 -12.19 7.96 22.53
C ILE A 31 -12.77 7.23 23.73
N VAL A 32 -12.18 7.41 24.91
CA VAL A 32 -12.67 6.84 26.16
C VAL A 32 -13.29 7.96 26.98
N ARG A 33 -14.50 7.76 27.52
CA ARG A 33 -15.18 8.77 28.34
C ARG A 33 -15.83 8.17 29.57
N ASN A 34 -15.91 8.97 30.63
CA ASN A 34 -16.71 8.70 31.81
C ASN A 34 -17.30 10.03 32.34
N ARG A 35 -17.89 10.02 33.54
CA ARG A 35 -18.48 11.22 34.16
C ARG A 35 -17.47 12.35 34.46
N VAL A 36 -16.17 12.04 34.52
CA VAL A 36 -15.11 13.00 34.83
C VAL A 36 -14.62 13.70 33.56
N GLY A 37 -14.65 13.02 32.41
CA GLY A 37 -14.24 13.60 31.15
C GLY A 37 -14.00 12.56 30.06
N ALA A 38 -13.25 12.94 29.03
CA ALA A 38 -12.88 12.09 27.91
C ALA A 38 -11.39 12.19 27.56
N LEU A 39 -10.81 11.10 27.09
CA LEU A 39 -9.44 11.00 26.61
C LEU A 39 -9.42 10.48 25.18
N LEU A 40 -8.49 11.03 24.40
CA LEU A 40 -8.27 10.67 23.00
C LEU A 40 -6.99 9.85 22.88
N GLN A 41 -7.10 8.64 22.33
CA GLN A 41 -5.94 7.80 22.10
C GLN A 41 -5.02 8.41 21.02
N ARG A 42 -3.71 8.16 21.14
CA ARG A 42 -2.77 8.33 20.02
C ARG A 42 -3.27 7.53 18.81
N ARG A 43 -3.10 8.13 17.64
CA ARG A 43 -3.53 7.55 16.38
C ARG A 43 -2.61 6.39 15.99
N THR A 44 -3.20 5.29 15.54
CA THR A 44 -2.49 4.17 14.93
C THR A 44 -2.82 4.10 13.43
N GLU A 45 -1.83 3.73 12.62
CA GLU A 45 -2.00 3.51 11.18
C GLU A 45 -2.14 2.02 10.92
N VAL A 46 -3.27 1.63 10.31
CA VAL A 46 -3.47 0.28 9.79
C VAL A 46 -3.12 0.31 8.31
N GLN A 47 -2.09 -0.44 7.94
CA GLN A 47 -1.70 -0.65 6.56
C GLN A 47 -2.12 -2.04 6.11
N VAL A 48 -2.77 -2.14 4.95
CA VAL A 48 -3.25 -3.42 4.40
C VAL A 48 -2.34 -3.80 3.24
N ALA A 49 -1.68 -4.96 3.35
CA ALA A 49 -0.85 -5.48 2.27
C ALA A 49 -1.73 -5.99 1.12
N PHE A 50 -1.38 -5.63 -0.11
CA PHE A 50 -2.07 -6.11 -1.31
C PHE A 50 -1.15 -6.03 -2.52
N MET A 51 -1.49 -6.82 -3.55
CA MET A 51 -0.87 -6.75 -4.87
C MET A 51 -1.98 -6.92 -5.92
N GLY A 52 -2.02 -6.00 -6.88
CA GLY A 52 -2.91 -6.09 -8.04
C GLY A 52 -2.28 -6.87 -9.18
N SER A 53 -2.80 -6.63 -10.38
CA SER A 53 -2.24 -7.15 -11.63
C SER A 53 -1.58 -6.01 -12.42
N PHE A 54 -0.77 -6.36 -13.40
CA PHE A 54 -0.32 -5.40 -14.41
C PHE A 54 -1.54 -4.93 -15.23
N GLU A 55 -1.79 -3.62 -15.22
CA GLU A 55 -2.86 -2.99 -16.00
C GLU A 55 -2.35 -2.56 -17.39
N GLU A 56 -1.04 -2.41 -17.53
CA GLU A 56 -0.34 -2.01 -18.74
C GLU A 56 -0.12 -3.22 -19.66
N GLY A 57 -0.26 -2.99 -20.97
CA GLY A 57 0.00 -3.99 -22.00
C GLY A 57 1.45 -3.99 -22.47
N GLU A 58 1.68 -4.54 -23.66
CA GLU A 58 3.00 -4.51 -24.28
C GLU A 58 3.35 -3.09 -24.73
N HIS A 59 4.62 -2.69 -24.52
CA HIS A 59 5.15 -1.39 -24.89
C HIS A 59 6.41 -1.57 -25.75
N THR A 60 6.51 -0.78 -26.82
CA THR A 60 7.71 -0.70 -27.66
C THR A 60 8.44 0.60 -27.39
N GLN A 61 9.76 0.54 -27.23
CA GLN A 61 10.63 1.69 -27.08
C GLN A 61 11.82 1.57 -28.04
N SER A 62 12.17 2.66 -28.70
CA SER A 62 13.34 2.77 -29.55
C SER A 62 14.39 3.66 -28.89
N VAL A 63 15.67 3.31 -29.05
CA VAL A 63 16.80 4.08 -28.55
C VAL A 63 17.83 4.24 -29.68
N SER A 64 18.41 5.44 -29.80
CA SER A 64 19.48 5.69 -30.74
C SER A 64 20.74 4.94 -30.34
N GLN A 65 21.52 4.49 -31.33
CA GLN A 65 22.78 3.82 -31.06
C GLN A 65 23.74 4.72 -30.26
N GLY A 66 24.30 4.18 -29.18
CA GLY A 66 25.22 4.90 -28.29
C GLY A 66 24.53 5.63 -27.13
N GLU A 67 23.21 5.78 -27.16
CA GLU A 67 22.44 6.42 -26.10
C GLU A 67 21.97 5.40 -25.04
N GLY A 68 21.73 5.88 -23.82
CA GLY A 68 21.19 5.06 -22.73
C GLY A 68 19.70 4.75 -22.91
N ALA A 69 19.30 3.50 -22.64
CA ALA A 69 17.89 3.11 -22.61
C ALA A 69 17.34 3.17 -21.18
N VAL A 70 16.22 3.88 -20.99
CA VAL A 70 15.49 3.92 -19.72
C VAL A 70 14.14 3.25 -19.91
N VAL A 71 14.01 2.04 -19.37
CA VAL A 71 12.76 1.26 -19.37
C VAL A 71 12.17 1.31 -17.95
N PRO A 72 11.07 2.04 -17.72
CA PRO A 72 10.40 2.03 -16.42
C PRO A 72 9.76 0.65 -16.18
N ALA A 73 9.78 0.18 -14.93
CA ALA A 73 9.07 -1.04 -14.57
C ALA A 73 7.56 -0.84 -14.77
N PRO A 74 6.84 -1.81 -15.38
CA PRO A 74 5.40 -1.71 -15.55
C PRO A 74 4.67 -1.43 -14.25
N ARG A 75 3.69 -0.54 -14.27
CA ARG A 75 3.00 -0.13 -13.05
C ARG A 75 2.15 -1.28 -12.51
N ILE A 76 2.32 -1.56 -11.21
CA ILE A 76 1.48 -2.47 -10.44
C ILE A 76 1.00 -1.80 -9.16
N ARG A 77 -0.31 -1.90 -8.86
CA ARG A 77 -0.85 -1.40 -7.60
C ARG A 77 -0.45 -2.36 -6.49
N SER A 78 0.43 -1.96 -5.59
CA SER A 78 0.92 -2.80 -4.51
C SER A 78 1.18 -1.97 -3.25
N PHE A 79 0.97 -2.58 -2.09
CA PHE A 79 1.52 -2.11 -0.84
C PHE A 79 2.04 -3.31 -0.03
N PRO A 80 3.31 -3.31 0.43
CA PRO A 80 4.35 -2.32 0.16
C PRO A 80 4.82 -2.33 -1.32
N GLN A 81 5.81 -1.51 -1.66
CA GLN A 81 6.45 -1.57 -2.98
C GLN A 81 7.07 -2.97 -3.20
N PRO A 82 6.85 -3.58 -4.38
CA PRO A 82 7.34 -4.92 -4.65
C PRO A 82 8.84 -4.91 -4.96
N GLN A 83 9.46 -6.08 -4.83
CA GLN A 83 10.79 -6.32 -5.37
C GLN A 83 10.67 -6.60 -6.88
N VAL A 84 11.50 -5.94 -7.68
CA VAL A 84 11.46 -6.03 -9.15
C VAL A 84 12.69 -6.78 -9.64
N THR A 85 12.48 -7.75 -10.53
CA THR A 85 13.56 -8.46 -11.25
C THR A 85 13.33 -8.32 -12.74
N TRP A 86 14.34 -7.86 -13.47
CA TRP A 86 14.27 -7.67 -14.92
C TRP A 86 14.60 -8.96 -15.67
N PHE A 87 13.88 -9.18 -16.77
CA PHE A 87 14.10 -10.30 -17.67
C PHE A 87 14.17 -9.83 -19.12
N ARG A 88 14.99 -10.51 -19.92
CA ARG A 88 15.03 -10.41 -21.38
C ARG A 88 15.19 -11.80 -21.95
N ASP A 89 14.34 -12.17 -22.90
CA ASP A 89 14.32 -13.49 -23.55
C ASP A 89 14.34 -14.65 -22.53
N GLY A 90 13.57 -14.49 -21.43
CA GLY A 90 13.49 -15.46 -20.34
C GLY A 90 14.69 -15.51 -19.39
N ARG A 91 15.70 -14.66 -19.57
CA ARG A 91 16.91 -14.62 -18.72
C ARG A 91 16.92 -13.39 -17.82
N LYS A 92 17.32 -13.58 -16.56
CA LYS A 92 17.46 -12.49 -15.58
C LYS A 92 18.53 -11.50 -16.01
N ILE A 93 18.25 -10.21 -15.81
CA ILE A 93 19.22 -9.12 -16.00
C ILE A 93 19.70 -8.66 -14.61
N PRO A 94 20.90 -9.06 -14.16
CA PRO A 94 21.51 -8.48 -12.97
C PRO A 94 22.11 -7.09 -13.27
N PRO A 95 22.32 -6.23 -12.25
CA PRO A 95 23.08 -4.99 -12.41
C PRO A 95 24.48 -5.25 -12.98
N SER A 96 24.94 -4.39 -13.89
CA SER A 96 26.28 -4.46 -14.48
C SER A 96 26.84 -3.06 -14.74
N SER A 97 28.16 -2.93 -14.89
CA SER A 97 28.85 -1.63 -15.02
C SER A 97 28.99 -1.13 -16.48
N ARG A 98 28.22 -1.67 -17.41
CA ARG A 98 28.22 -1.25 -18.82
C ARG A 98 27.08 -0.29 -19.10
#